data_AF-A0A800DNT6-F1
#
_entry.id   AF-A0A800DNT6-F1
#
_cell.length_a   1.000
_cell.length_b   1.000
_cell.length_c   1.000
_cell.angle_alpha   90.00
_cell.angle_beta   90.00
_cell.angle_gamma   90.00
#
_symmetry.space_group_name_H-M   'P 1'
#
loop_
_entity.id
_entity.type
_entity.pdbx_description
1 polymer ?
#
loop_
_entity_poly.entity_id
_entity_poly.type
_entity_poly.pdbx_seq_one_letter_code
_entity_poly.pdbx_strand_id
1 'polypeptide(L)'
;MKKQLPTSEEIEYARKLLSLDECATLVEIKNAFRSMAKRYHPDKSVDGNEEMMKELNKAYEKILAFINNYRYCFNQKPAEEEYWEDFKERYYEDFII
;
A
#
# COMPACT_ATOMS: atom_id res chain seq x y z
N MET A 1 10.50 12.00 14.58
CA MET A 1 9.27 11.91 15.42
C MET A 1 8.87 10.44 15.47
N LYS A 2 8.64 9.85 16.66
CA LYS A 2 8.13 8.47 16.75
C LYS A 2 6.71 8.49 16.20
N LYS A 3 6.46 7.94 15.00
CA LYS A 3 5.09 7.71 14.53
C LYS A 3 4.46 6.72 15.53
N GLN A 4 3.40 7.15 16.19
CA GLN A 4 2.66 6.29 17.12
C GLN A 4 2.11 5.10 16.33
N LEU A 5 2.17 3.91 16.94
CA LEU A 5 1.57 2.71 16.35
C LEU A 5 0.08 2.95 16.12
N PRO A 6 -0.45 2.61 14.94
CA PRO A 6 -1.86 2.75 14.66
C PRO A 6 -2.68 1.85 15.59
N THR A 7 -3.87 2.32 16.00
CA THR A 7 -4.78 1.53 16.83
C THR A 7 -5.43 0.41 16.00
N SER A 8 -5.99 -0.60 16.67
CA SER A 8 -6.71 -1.70 16.01
C SER A 8 -7.86 -1.19 15.12
N GLU A 9 -8.58 -0.16 15.57
CA GLU A 9 -9.67 0.47 14.83
C GLU A 9 -9.17 1.14 13.54
N GLU A 10 -8.01 1.81 13.60
CA GLU A 10 -7.43 2.47 12.43
C GLU A 10 -6.94 1.46 11.39
N ILE A 11 -6.43 0.30 11.84
CA ILE A 11 -6.02 -0.79 10.96
C ILE A 11 -7.23 -1.46 10.31
N GLU A 12 -8.30 -1.71 11.06
CA GLU A 12 -9.53 -2.27 10.52
C GLU A 12 -10.19 -1.34 9.50
N TYR A 13 -10.18 -0.04 9.77
CA TYR A 13 -10.63 0.96 8.79
C TYR A 13 -9.75 0.95 7.53
N ALA A 14 -8.42 0.95 7.68
CA ALA A 14 -7.49 0.92 6.55
C ALA A 14 -7.65 -0.36 5.71
N ARG A 15 -7.86 -1.52 6.36
CA ARG A 15 -8.11 -2.81 5.70
C ARG A 15 -9.36 -2.75 4.84
N LYS A 16 -10.48 -2.27 5.41
CA LYS A 16 -11.75 -2.10 4.69
C LYS A 16 -11.62 -1.12 3.54
N LEU A 17 -10.90 -0.01 3.73
CA LEU A 17 -10.70 1.01 2.69
C LEU A 17 -9.92 0.44 1.50
N LEU A 18 -8.87 -0.35 1.75
CA LEU A 18 -8.13 -1.06 0.69
C LEU A 18 -8.85 -2.31 0.19
N SER A 19 -10.04 -2.64 0.70
CA SER A 19 -10.79 -3.86 0.36
C SER A 19 -9.97 -5.14 0.53
N LEU A 20 -9.21 -5.20 1.62
CA LEU A 20 -8.41 -6.37 1.99
C LEU A 20 -9.23 -7.35 2.82
N ASP A 21 -8.94 -8.64 2.68
CA ASP A 21 -9.47 -9.67 3.58
C ASP A 21 -8.84 -9.57 4.98
N GLU A 22 -9.37 -10.34 5.94
CA GLU A 22 -8.85 -10.38 7.33
C GLU A 22 -7.37 -10.81 7.40
N CYS A 23 -6.90 -11.55 6.40
CA CYS A 23 -5.51 -11.94 6.22
C CYS A 23 -5.06 -11.56 4.81
N ALA A 24 -3.95 -10.82 4.72
CA ALA A 24 -3.35 -10.43 3.45
C ALA A 24 -1.81 -10.39 3.58
N THR A 25 -1.13 -10.84 2.53
CA THR A 25 0.31 -10.73 2.36
C THR A 25 0.71 -9.31 1.95
N LEU A 26 1.98 -8.95 2.12
CA LEU A 26 2.50 -7.65 1.67
C LEU A 26 2.27 -7.43 0.15
N VAL A 27 2.32 -8.50 -0.64
CA VAL A 27 2.07 -8.45 -2.08
C VAL A 27 0.60 -8.10 -2.36
N GLU A 28 -0.34 -8.75 -1.67
CA GLU A 28 -1.78 -8.46 -1.79
C GLU A 28 -2.11 -7.04 -1.32
N ILE A 29 -1.54 -6.58 -0.21
CA ILE A 29 -1.69 -5.21 0.28
C ILE A 29 -1.24 -4.19 -0.77
N LYS A 30 -0.06 -4.41 -1.39
CA LYS A 30 0.47 -3.56 -2.46
C LYS A 30 -0.44 -3.59 -3.70
N ASN A 31 -0.93 -4.76 -4.09
CA ASN A 31 -1.77 -4.91 -5.28
C ASN A 31 -3.16 -4.28 -5.09
N ALA A 32 -3.76 -4.42 -3.90
CA ALA A 32 -5.02 -3.79 -3.56
C ALA A 32 -4.91 -2.25 -3.60
N PHE A 33 -3.86 -1.70 -2.99
CA PHE A 33 -3.57 -0.27 -3.06
C PHE A 33 -3.39 0.22 -4.50
N ARG A 34 -2.60 -0.47 -5.32
CA ARG A 34 -2.41 -0.11 -6.75
C ARG A 34 -3.72 -0.12 -7.53
N SER A 35 -4.58 -1.11 -7.26
CA SER A 35 -5.88 -1.25 -7.93
C SER A 35 -6.82 -0.10 -7.57
N MET A 36 -6.87 0.28 -6.29
CA MET A 36 -7.65 1.42 -5.81
C MET A 36 -7.09 2.76 -6.30
N ALA A 37 -5.77 2.93 -6.27
CA ALA A 37 -5.09 4.12 -6.78
C ALA A 37 -5.40 4.34 -8.26
N LYS A 38 -5.36 3.29 -9.09
CA LYS A 38 -5.74 3.38 -10.50
C LYS A 38 -7.20 3.77 -10.71
N ARG A 39 -8.09 3.35 -9.81
CA ARG A 39 -9.52 3.65 -9.88
C ARG A 39 -9.84 5.11 -9.50
N TYR A 40 -9.16 5.65 -8.49
CA TYR A 40 -9.46 6.98 -7.93
C TYR A 40 -8.44 8.06 -8.31
N HIS A 41 -7.51 7.76 -9.22
CA HIS A 41 -6.49 8.72 -9.64
C HIS A 41 -7.12 9.97 -10.26
N PRO A 42 -6.87 11.18 -9.73
CA PRO A 42 -7.54 12.40 -10.15
C PRO A 42 -7.36 12.71 -11.64
N ASP A 43 -6.20 12.38 -12.21
CA ASP A 43 -5.91 12.66 -13.63
C ASP A 43 -6.34 11.55 -14.60
N LYS A 44 -6.62 10.34 -14.11
CA LYS A 44 -6.79 9.16 -14.97
C LYS A 44 -8.19 8.55 -14.92
N SER A 45 -9.06 8.97 -14.00
CA SER A 45 -10.42 8.43 -13.89
C SER A 45 -11.50 9.50 -13.85
N VAL A 46 -12.66 9.17 -14.40
CA VAL A 46 -13.87 10.01 -14.37
C VAL A 46 -14.40 10.16 -12.93
N ASP A 47 -14.13 9.16 -12.08
CA ASP A 47 -14.39 9.16 -10.64
C ASP A 47 -13.17 9.65 -9.83
N GLY A 48 -12.27 10.40 -10.47
CA GLY A 48 -11.04 10.89 -9.89
C GLY A 48 -11.33 11.77 -8.67
N ASN A 49 -10.74 11.42 -7.53
CA ASN A 49 -10.98 12.14 -6.28
C ASN A 49 -9.68 12.23 -5.47
N GLU A 50 -9.15 13.45 -5.39
CA GLU A 50 -7.90 13.74 -4.67
C GLU A 50 -8.00 13.42 -3.17
N GLU A 51 -9.16 13.65 -2.55
CA GLU A 51 -9.40 13.34 -1.14
C GLU A 51 -9.37 11.82 -0.92
N MET A 52 -10.04 11.06 -1.78
CA MET A 52 -10.00 9.58 -1.72
C MET A 52 -8.59 9.04 -1.93
N MET A 53 -7.82 9.61 -2.85
CA MET A 53 -6.43 9.20 -3.06
C MET A 53 -5.55 9.50 -1.83
N LYS A 54 -5.75 10.66 -1.18
CA LYS A 54 -5.09 10.98 0.09
C LYS A 54 -5.48 10.01 1.21
N GLU A 55 -6.74 9.59 1.28
CA GLU A 55 -7.19 8.60 2.26
C GLU A 55 -6.58 7.22 2.01
N LEU A 56 -6.54 6.76 0.76
CA LEU A 56 -5.90 5.50 0.36
C LEU A 56 -4.41 5.49 0.74
N ASN A 57 -3.70 6.60 0.48
CA ASN A 57 -2.29 6.75 0.86
C ASN A 57 -2.11 6.65 2.38
N LYS A 58 -2.95 7.33 3.17
CA LYS A 58 -2.90 7.27 4.64
C LYS A 58 -3.17 5.86 5.16
N ALA A 59 -4.17 5.17 4.61
CA ALA A 59 -4.48 3.78 4.99
C ALA A 59 -3.31 2.84 4.68
N TYR A 60 -2.72 2.97 3.50
CA TYR A 60 -1.55 2.19 3.10
C TYR A 60 -0.36 2.42 4.03
N GLU A 61 -0.04 3.68 4.38
CA GLU A 61 1.01 4.00 5.33
C GLU A 61 0.78 3.37 6.72
N LYS A 62 -0.46 3.38 7.22
CA LYS A 62 -0.79 2.80 8.53
C LYS A 62 -0.60 1.29 8.53
N ILE A 63 -1.07 0.59 7.49
CA ILE A 63 -0.89 -0.86 7.36
C ILE A 63 0.60 -1.20 7.27
N LEU A 64 1.38 -0.47 6.47
CA LEU A 64 2.82 -0.66 6.40
C LEU A 64 3.52 -0.41 7.74
N ALA A 65 3.14 0.64 8.46
CA ALA A 65 3.69 0.93 9.78
C ALA A 65 3.37 -0.18 10.78
N PHE A 66 2.18 -0.77 10.70
CA PHE A 66 1.78 -1.90 11.54
C PHE A 66 2.63 -3.15 11.24
N ILE A 67 2.71 -3.58 9.98
CA ILE A 67 3.44 -4.80 9.61
C ILE A 67 4.96 -4.66 9.78
N ASN A 68 5.52 -3.47 9.53
CA ASN A 68 6.98 -3.24 9.63
C ASN A 68 7.48 -3.22 11.08
N ASN A 69 6.59 -3.13 12.08
CA ASN A 69 6.97 -3.24 13.49
C ASN A 69 7.13 -4.70 13.96
N TYR A 70 6.76 -5.69 13.14
CA TYR A 70 7.02 -7.09 13.44
C TYR A 70 8.46 -7.46 13.05
N ARG A 71 9.19 -8.10 13.98
CA ARG A 71 10.57 -8.55 13.71
C ARG A 71 10.54 -9.81 12.85
N TYR A 72 11.23 -9.77 11.73
CA TYR A 72 11.48 -10.93 10.87
C TYR A 72 12.78 -11.61 11.31
N CYS A 73 12.71 -12.91 11.65
CA CYS A 73 13.87 -13.73 11.96
C CYS A 73 14.25 -14.55 10.71
N PHE A 74 15.28 -14.11 9.99
CA PHE A 74 15.70 -14.68 8.69
C PHE A 74 16.57 -15.95 8.81
N ASN A 75 16.30 -16.83 9.78
CA ASN A 75 17.03 -18.10 9.89
C ASN A 75 16.62 -19.13 8.79
N GLN A 76 15.88 -18.68 7.78
CA GLN A 76 15.63 -19.37 6.52
C GLN A 76 15.86 -18.36 5.39
N LYS A 77 16.68 -18.76 4.41
CA LYS A 77 17.01 -17.91 3.25
C LYS A 77 15.73 -17.56 2.48
N PRO A 78 15.39 -16.27 2.29
CA PRO A 78 14.29 -15.88 1.43
C PRO A 78 14.57 -16.28 -0.01
N ALA A 79 13.57 -16.85 -0.70
CA ALA A 79 13.58 -16.98 -2.15
C ALA A 79 13.69 -15.59 -2.77
N GLU A 80 14.48 -15.51 -3.83
CA GLU A 80 15.13 -14.32 -4.37
C GLU A 80 14.25 -13.07 -4.51
N GLU A 81 14.84 -12.00 -4.00
CA GLU A 81 14.38 -10.64 -3.91
C GLU A 81 14.80 -9.91 -5.19
N GLU A 82 13.85 -9.65 -6.08
CA GLU A 82 14.03 -8.74 -7.20
C GLU A 82 12.72 -7.95 -7.41
N TYR A 83 12.74 -6.90 -8.22
CA TYR A 83 11.61 -6.03 -8.60
C TYR A 83 11.44 -4.73 -7.79
N TRP A 84 12.53 -4.00 -7.58
CA TRP A 84 12.44 -2.53 -7.43
C TRP A 84 12.66 -1.79 -8.76
N GLU A 85 13.54 -2.28 -9.62
CA GLU A 85 13.84 -1.70 -10.94
C GLU A 85 12.67 -1.90 -11.92
N ASP A 86 12.14 -3.12 -12.07
CA ASP A 86 10.97 -3.42 -12.91
C ASP A 86 9.68 -2.70 -12.50
N PHE A 87 9.54 -2.33 -11.22
CA PHE A 87 8.40 -1.53 -10.78
C PHE A 87 8.52 -0.07 -11.21
N LYS A 88 9.74 0.49 -11.24
CA LYS A 88 9.93 1.85 -11.73
C LYS A 88 9.67 1.93 -13.23
N GLU A 89 10.23 1.01 -14.00
CA GLU A 89 10.13 1.03 -15.47
C GLU A 89 8.67 0.92 -15.96
N ARG A 90 7.84 0.12 -15.28
CA ARG A 90 6.42 -0.07 -15.65
C ARG A 90 5.49 1.09 -15.28
N TYR A 91 5.89 1.98 -14.36
CA TYR A 91 4.98 3.00 -13.79
C TYR A 91 5.53 4.44 -13.77
N TYR A 92 6.84 4.67 -14.01
CA TYR A 92 7.42 6.02 -14.01
C TYR A 92 7.35 6.73 -15.37
N GLU A 93 7.20 6.03 -16.49
CA GLU A 93 7.09 6.69 -17.81
C GLU A 93 5.79 7.53 -17.94
N ASP A 94 4.79 7.26 -17.10
CA ASP A 94 3.52 7.99 -17.05
C ASP A 94 3.52 9.20 -16.08
N PHE A 95 4.61 9.46 -15.37
CA PHE A 95 4.68 10.46 -14.28
C PHE A 95 5.57 11.68 -14.59
N ILE A 96 6.00 11.86 -15.84
CA ILE A 96 6.61 13.10 -16.33
C ILE A 96 5.82 13.60 -17.53
N ILE A 97 4.88 14.51 -17.28
CA ILE A 97 4.45 15.54 -18.23
C ILE A 97 4.74 16.88 -17.58
#